data_AF-A0A3B8QL02-F1
#
_entry.id   AF-A0A3B8QL02-F1
#
_cell.length_a   1.000
_cell.length_b   1.000
_cell.length_c   1.000
_cell.angle_alpha   90.00
_cell.angle_beta   90.00
_cell.angle_gamma   90.00
#
_symmetry.space_group_name_H-M   'P 1'
#
loop_
_entity.id
_entity.type
_entity.pdbx_description
1 polymer ?
#
loop_
_entity_poly.entity_id
_entity_poly.type
_entity_poly.pdbx_seq_one_letter_code
_entity_poly.pdbx_strand_id
1 'polypeptide(L)'
;MLKDTIIYRIIGQTSAKDKLIRKNPDLFSEDLDFSALRYIPYTEDTAQFKMATGYVDRNGVRVRVFEIVAPNTRFFADIYDDYKPYIKNLRIDALIVGSLTEPTLSGNWK
;
A
#
# COMPACT_ATOMS: atom_id res chain seq x y z
N MET A 1 -1.76 -42.30 -2.70
CA MET A 1 -1.03 -41.15 -2.12
C MET A 1 -2.07 -40.22 -1.51
N LEU A 2 -2.19 -40.19 -0.19
CA LEU A 2 -3.13 -39.31 0.51
C LEU A 2 -2.61 -37.87 0.38
N LYS A 3 -3.39 -36.99 -0.25
CA LYS A 3 -3.12 -35.55 -0.25
C LYS A 3 -3.82 -34.96 0.97
N ASP A 4 -3.06 -34.45 1.93
CA ASP A 4 -3.61 -33.68 3.03
C ASP A 4 -4.43 -32.51 2.46
N THR A 5 -5.73 -32.50 2.76
CA THR A 5 -6.65 -31.49 2.27
C THR A 5 -6.96 -30.53 3.41
N ILE A 6 -6.48 -29.30 3.30
CA ILE A 6 -6.82 -28.24 4.25
C ILE A 6 -8.18 -27.65 3.82
N ILE A 7 -9.19 -27.80 4.67
CA ILE A 7 -10.52 -27.21 4.46
C ILE A 7 -10.57 -25.86 5.20
N TYR A 8 -10.70 -24.77 4.44
CA TYR A 8 -10.97 -23.43 5.01
C TYR A 8 -12.48 -23.20 5.06
N ARG A 9 -13.05 -23.08 6.27
CA ARG A 9 -14.46 -22.71 6.46
C ARG A 9 -14.58 -21.20 6.67
N ILE A 10 -15.04 -20.48 5.66
CA ILE A 10 -15.31 -19.03 5.77
C ILE A 10 -16.70 -18.88 6.38
N ILE A 11 -16.75 -18.38 7.62
CA ILE A 11 -18.00 -18.23 8.39
C ILE A 11 -18.71 -16.90 8.07
N GLY A 12 -17.99 -15.95 7.46
CA GLY A 12 -18.49 -14.65 7.03
C GLY A 12 -17.36 -13.74 6.53
N GLN A 13 -17.73 -12.57 6.00
CA GLN A 13 -16.80 -11.51 5.59
C GLN A 13 -17.14 -10.23 6.35
N THR A 14 -16.13 -9.39 6.59
CA THR A 14 -16.29 -8.06 7.18
C THR A 14 -15.36 -7.10 6.44
N SER A 15 -15.71 -5.81 6.40
CA SER A 15 -14.83 -4.84 5.77
C SER A 15 -13.54 -4.71 6.58
N ALA A 16 -12.44 -4.35 5.90
CA ALA A 16 -11.19 -4.06 6.59
C ALA A 16 -11.35 -2.89 7.58
N LYS A 17 -12.16 -1.88 7.22
CA LYS A 17 -12.50 -0.73 8.07
C LYS A 17 -13.13 -1.18 9.39
N ASP A 18 -14.21 -1.95 9.33
CA ASP A 18 -14.94 -2.38 10.54
C ASP A 18 -14.06 -3.23 11.44
N LYS A 19 -13.25 -4.11 10.84
CA LYS A 19 -12.29 -4.93 11.58
C LYS A 19 -11.23 -4.08 12.29
N LEU A 20 -10.74 -3.02 11.64
CA LEU A 20 -9.70 -2.12 12.17
C LEU A 20 -10.22 -1.34 13.38
N ILE A 21 -11.40 -0.72 13.23
CA ILE A 21 -12.10 0.06 14.27
C ILE A 21 -12.43 -0.83 15.46
N ARG A 22 -13.07 -1.97 15.23
CA ARG A 22 -13.43 -2.89 16.32
C ARG A 22 -12.22 -3.41 17.09
N LYS A 23 -11.07 -3.58 16.41
CA LYS A 23 -9.85 -4.11 17.04
C LYS A 23 -9.09 -3.04 17.83
N ASN A 24 -9.14 -1.77 17.41
CA ASN A 24 -8.42 -0.69 18.06
C ASN A 24 -9.32 0.57 18.15
N PRO A 25 -10.39 0.52 18.97
CA PRO A 25 -11.36 1.62 19.05
C PRO A 25 -10.73 2.93 19.55
N ASP A 26 -9.65 2.85 20.34
CA ASP A 26 -8.92 4.02 20.83
C ASP A 26 -8.07 4.72 19.74
N LEU A 27 -7.78 4.03 18.63
CA LEU A 27 -6.93 4.53 17.54
C LEU A 27 -7.72 4.93 16.30
N PHE A 28 -8.91 4.35 16.09
CA PHE A 28 -9.70 4.57 14.88
C PHE A 28 -11.16 4.82 15.26
N SER A 29 -11.66 6.01 14.92
CA SER A 29 -13.05 6.39 15.12
C SER A 29 -13.97 5.81 14.04
N GLU A 30 -15.27 5.72 14.33
CA GLU A 30 -16.26 5.19 13.37
C GLU A 30 -16.42 6.09 12.13
N ASP A 31 -16.29 7.40 12.32
CA ASP A 31 -16.36 8.45 11.32
C ASP A 31 -15.06 8.63 10.52
N LEU A 32 -14.02 7.84 10.80
CA LEU A 32 -12.75 7.92 10.09
C LEU A 32 -12.95 7.74 8.57
N ASP A 33 -12.58 8.78 7.82
CA ASP A 33 -12.57 8.78 6.37
C ASP A 33 -11.17 8.39 5.85
N PHE A 34 -11.10 7.19 5.29
CA PHE A 34 -9.89 6.69 4.66
C PHE A 34 -9.65 7.26 3.26
N SER A 35 -10.60 8.01 2.69
CA SER A 35 -10.45 8.62 1.37
C SER A 35 -9.26 9.60 1.34
N ALA A 36 -9.01 10.30 2.44
CA ALA A 36 -7.90 11.24 2.59
C ALA A 36 -6.52 10.58 2.50
N LEU A 37 -6.40 9.28 2.84
CA LEU A 37 -5.12 8.56 2.78
C LEU A 37 -4.54 8.42 1.36
N ARG A 38 -5.33 8.72 0.33
CA ARG A 38 -4.86 8.69 -1.05
C ARG A 38 -3.99 9.89 -1.42
N TYR A 39 -4.02 10.95 -0.62
CA TYR A 39 -3.28 12.19 -0.87
C TYR A 39 -1.90 12.13 -0.22
N ILE A 40 -0.92 12.71 -0.93
CA ILE A 40 0.44 12.85 -0.43
C ILE A 40 0.43 13.99 0.60
N PRO A 41 0.93 13.80 1.83
CA PRO A 41 0.99 14.85 2.84
C PRO A 41 1.72 16.11 2.35
N TYR A 42 1.33 17.27 2.87
CA TYR A 42 1.94 18.57 2.55
C TYR A 42 1.82 18.99 1.07
N THR A 43 0.86 18.43 0.34
CA THR A 43 0.57 18.81 -1.06
C THR A 43 -0.78 19.52 -1.23
N GLU A 44 -1.40 19.97 -0.14
CA GLU A 44 -2.74 20.61 -0.15
C GLU A 44 -3.80 19.77 -0.90
N ASP A 45 -3.71 18.44 -0.76
CA ASP A 45 -4.57 17.47 -1.46
C ASP A 45 -4.51 17.55 -3.00
N THR A 46 -3.50 18.22 -3.57
CA THR A 46 -3.33 18.35 -5.03
C THR A 46 -2.58 17.18 -5.65
N ALA A 47 -1.91 16.35 -4.84
CA ALA A 47 -1.17 15.19 -5.31
C ALA A 47 -1.64 13.90 -4.64
N GLN A 48 -1.86 12.86 -5.45
CA GLN A 48 -2.26 11.54 -4.97
C GLN A 48 -1.16 10.51 -5.23
N PHE A 49 -1.09 9.51 -4.37
CA PHE A 49 -0.31 8.32 -4.63
C PHE A 49 -0.84 7.59 -5.87
N LYS A 50 0.05 7.09 -6.73
CA LYS A 50 -0.34 6.08 -7.71
C LYS A 50 -0.43 4.75 -6.99
N MET A 51 -1.58 4.11 -7.03
CA MET A 51 -1.83 2.88 -6.31
C MET A 51 -2.42 1.83 -7.24
N ALA A 52 -1.99 0.60 -7.07
CA ALA A 52 -2.53 -0.55 -7.79
C ALA A 52 -2.51 -1.79 -6.90
N THR A 53 -3.40 -2.73 -7.19
CA THR A 53 -3.42 -4.06 -6.59
C THR A 53 -3.49 -5.11 -7.67
N GLY A 54 -3.08 -6.33 -7.34
CA GLY A 54 -3.08 -7.42 -8.30
C GLY A 54 -2.83 -8.78 -7.65
N TYR A 55 -2.54 -9.75 -8.51
CA TYR A 55 -2.21 -11.11 -8.13
C TYR A 55 -0.99 -11.58 -8.92
N VAL A 56 -0.10 -12.29 -8.25
CA VAL A 56 1.06 -12.97 -8.87
C VAL A 56 1.01 -14.44 -8.48
N ASP A 57 1.11 -15.32 -9.47
CA ASP A 57 1.20 -16.76 -9.23
C ASP A 57 2.70 -17.14 -9.08
N ARG A 58 3.08 -17.71 -7.93
CA ARG A 58 4.45 -18.20 -7.65
C ARG A 58 4.37 -19.61 -7.07
N ASN A 59 5.06 -20.56 -7.69
CA ASN A 59 5.13 -21.96 -7.23
C ASN A 59 3.74 -22.59 -6.96
N GLY A 60 2.75 -22.28 -7.80
CA GLY A 60 1.37 -22.76 -7.65
C GLY A 60 0.55 -22.06 -6.57
N VAL A 61 1.11 -21.05 -5.89
CA VAL A 61 0.41 -20.22 -4.90
C VAL A 61 0.07 -18.87 -5.52
N ARG A 62 -1.22 -18.50 -5.46
CA ARG A 62 -1.70 -17.17 -5.86
C ARG A 62 -1.50 -16.17 -4.72
N VAL A 63 -0.64 -15.20 -4.92
CA VAL A 63 -0.31 -14.17 -3.92
C VAL A 63 -0.95 -12.84 -4.30
N ARG A 64 -1.56 -12.16 -3.32
CA ARG A 64 -2.08 -10.79 -3.47
C ARG A 64 -0.92 -9.80 -3.36
N VAL A 65 -0.85 -8.87 -4.30
CA VAL A 65 0.16 -7.82 -4.35
C VAL A 65 -0.47 -6.44 -4.45
N PHE A 66 0.28 -5.42 -4.06
CA PHE A 66 -0.09 -4.01 -4.18
C PHE A 66 1.17 -3.17 -4.39
N GLU A 67 1.02 -2.01 -5.02
CA GLU A 67 2.11 -1.06 -5.17
C GLU A 67 1.57 0.35 -4.95
N ILE A 68 2.32 1.14 -4.20
CA ILE A 68 2.05 2.56 -3.94
C ILE A 68 3.29 3.33 -4.36
N VAL A 69 3.11 4.32 -5.23
CA VAL A 69 4.21 5.12 -5.79
C VAL A 69 3.94 6.61 -5.58
N ALA A 70 4.93 7.30 -5.03
CA ALA A 70 5.01 8.76 -4.96
C ALA A 70 6.28 9.24 -5.68
N PRO A 71 6.17 9.84 -6.88
CA PRO A 71 7.32 10.43 -7.57
C PRO A 71 8.00 11.49 -6.70
N ASN A 72 9.32 11.63 -6.78
CA ASN A 72 10.07 12.62 -5.99
C ASN A 72 9.57 14.05 -6.18
N THR A 73 9.06 14.38 -7.38
CA THR A 73 8.43 15.68 -7.68
C THR A 73 7.16 15.98 -6.87
N ARG A 74 6.53 14.93 -6.32
CA ARG A 74 5.31 15.02 -5.49
C ARG A 74 5.61 14.71 -4.03
N PHE A 75 6.51 13.76 -3.77
CA PHE A 75 6.92 13.41 -2.41
C PHE A 75 7.65 14.56 -1.71
N PHE A 76 8.51 15.28 -2.45
CA PHE A 76 9.22 16.46 -1.95
C PHE A 76 8.56 17.77 -2.37
N ALA A 77 7.24 17.80 -2.61
CA ALA A 77 6.58 18.97 -3.23
C ALA A 77 6.79 20.27 -2.44
N ASP A 78 6.89 20.18 -1.12
CA ASP A 78 7.12 21.28 -0.18
C ASP A 78 8.53 21.89 -0.28
N ILE A 79 9.53 21.12 -0.73
CA ILE A 79 10.94 21.53 -0.83
C ILE A 79 11.52 21.40 -2.25
N TYR A 80 10.70 21.04 -3.24
CA TYR A 80 11.19 20.57 -4.54
C TYR A 80 12.00 21.64 -5.25
N ASP A 81 11.51 22.88 -5.28
CA ASP A 81 12.15 23.96 -6.02
C ASP A 81 13.47 24.40 -5.38
N ASP A 82 13.55 24.39 -4.04
CA ASP A 82 14.76 24.76 -3.29
C ASP A 82 15.89 23.73 -3.45
N TYR A 83 15.54 22.43 -3.56
CA TYR A 83 16.51 21.33 -3.57
C TYR A 83 16.53 20.54 -4.87
N LYS A 84 15.95 21.09 -5.94
CA LYS A 84 15.75 20.43 -7.24
C LYS A 84 17.00 19.72 -7.79
N PRO A 85 18.21 20.31 -7.77
CA PRO A 85 19.40 19.63 -8.28
C PRO A 85 19.73 18.36 -7.48
N TYR A 86 19.59 18.40 -6.16
CA TYR A 86 19.87 17.28 -5.28
C TYR A 86 18.83 16.16 -5.44
N ILE A 87 17.55 16.54 -5.49
CA ILE A 87 16.43 15.59 -5.66
C ILE A 87 16.53 14.86 -7.00
N LYS A 88 16.92 15.56 -8.07
CA LYS A 88 17.12 14.94 -9.39
C LYS A 88 18.32 13.99 -9.45
N ASN A 89 19.30 14.15 -8.56
CA ASN A 89 20.48 13.31 -8.48
C ASN A 89 20.30 12.10 -7.56
N LEU A 90 19.14 11.95 -6.91
CA LEU A 90 18.83 10.75 -6.15
C LEU A 90 18.83 9.53 -7.07
N ARG A 91 19.38 8.41 -6.58
CA ARG A 91 19.41 7.13 -7.31
C ARG A 91 18.01 6.53 -7.52
N ILE A 92 17.05 6.96 -6.70
CA ILE A 92 15.67 6.51 -6.72
C ILE A 92 14.82 7.72 -7.04
N ASP A 93 13.93 7.60 -8.02
CA ASP A 93 13.10 8.68 -8.57
C ASP A 93 11.70 8.77 -7.94
N ALA A 94 11.34 7.82 -7.08
CA ALA A 94 10.08 7.77 -6.35
C ALA A 94 10.21 7.02 -5.02
N LEU A 95 9.39 7.39 -4.03
CA LEU A 95 9.10 6.51 -2.91
C LEU A 95 8.12 5.42 -3.40
N ILE A 96 8.53 4.17 -3.26
CA ILE A 96 7.74 3.01 -3.68
C ILE A 96 7.57 2.10 -2.47
N VAL A 97 6.32 1.67 -2.22
CA VAL A 97 6.00 0.66 -1.21
C VAL A 97 5.32 -0.52 -1.90
N GLY A 98 5.93 -1.70 -1.72
CA GLY A 98 5.49 -2.94 -2.35
C GLY A 98 5.80 -3.04 -3.85
N SER A 99 5.37 -4.14 -4.47
CA SER A 99 5.60 -4.43 -5.88
C SER A 99 4.44 -5.20 -6.51
N LEU A 100 4.01 -4.82 -7.72
CA LEU A 100 3.01 -5.62 -8.46
C LEU A 100 3.54 -6.94 -9.02
N THR A 101 4.86 -7.17 -9.00
CA THR A 101 5.50 -8.31 -9.69
C THR A 101 6.34 -9.21 -8.79
N GLU A 102 6.80 -8.69 -7.66
CA GLU A 102 7.70 -9.38 -6.73
C GLU A 102 7.05 -9.60 -5.37
N PRO A 103 6.22 -10.65 -5.21
CA PRO A 103 5.73 -11.03 -3.88
C PRO A 103 6.90 -11.59 -3.05
N THR A 104 7.06 -11.12 -1.80
CA THR A 104 7.97 -11.76 -0.83
C THR A 104 7.22 -12.73 0.08
N LEU A 105 7.96 -13.66 0.71
CA LEU A 105 7.38 -14.64 1.65
C LEU A 105 6.75 -14.00 2.89
N SER A 106 7.19 -12.81 3.27
CA SER A 106 6.73 -12.04 4.44
C SER A 106 5.55 -11.10 4.11
N GLY A 107 5.11 -11.09 2.85
CA GLY A 107 4.17 -10.10 2.31
C GLY A 107 4.83 -9.13 1.33
N ASN A 108 4.04 -8.24 0.76
CA ASN A 108 4.51 -7.32 -0.27
C ASN A 108 4.99 -5.97 0.30
N TRP A 109 5.58 -5.99 1.49
CA TRP A 109 6.03 -4.79 2.20
C TRP A 109 7.55 -4.69 2.03
N LYS A 110 7.99 -3.77 1.18
CA LYS A 110 9.37 -3.33 1.04
C LYS A 110 9.35 -1.83 0.85
#